data_AF-A0A812WS91-F1
#
_entry.id   AF-A0A812WS91-F1
#
_cell.length_a   1.000
_cell.length_b   1.000
_cell.length_c   1.000
_cell.angle_alpha   90.00
_cell.angle_beta   90.00
_cell.angle_gamma   90.00
#
_symmetry.space_group_name_H-M   'P 1'
#
loop_
_entity.id
_entity.type
_entity.pdbx_description
1 polymer ?
#
loop_
_entity_poly.entity_id
_entity_poly.type
_entity_poly.pdbx_seq_one_letter_code
_entity_poly.pdbx_strand_id
1 'polypeptide(L)'
;MDDSSHVQSIREGFRINWMNMRDALTGQVMWESGEWDCGLDELEAQVPREILSCRQVSRELNFSSVEVLTSLRLVQSVIFKGEPLEEWNFHFGFVIPNSTNTWQQTIEAADEEEMLPAELL
;
A
#
# COMPACT_ATOMS: atom_id res chain seq x y z
N MET A 1 18.66 -14.38 21.58
CA MET A 1 18.10 -15.40 20.68
C MET A 1 16.80 -14.80 20.17
N ASP A 2 16.59 -14.39 18.94
CA ASP A 2 17.43 -14.26 17.75
C ASP A 2 16.57 -13.39 16.81
N ASP A 3 16.52 -12.07 17.04
CA ASP A 3 15.54 -11.17 16.39
C ASP A 3 15.59 -11.24 14.86
N SER A 4 16.77 -11.54 14.32
CA SER A 4 16.97 -11.77 12.88
C SER A 4 16.20 -13.00 12.36
N SER A 5 16.11 -14.07 13.16
CA SER A 5 15.37 -15.28 12.78
C SER A 5 13.86 -15.05 12.75
N HIS A 6 13.32 -14.27 13.69
CA HIS A 6 11.89 -13.98 13.75
C HIS A 6 11.46 -13.04 12.62
N VAL A 7 12.26 -12.02 12.31
CA VAL A 7 12.02 -11.14 11.15
C VAL A 7 12.03 -11.94 9.85
N GLN A 8 12.92 -12.92 9.72
CA GLN A 8 12.96 -13.78 8.54
C GLN A 8 11.69 -14.65 8.43
N SER A 9 11.23 -15.28 9.52
CA SER A 9 9.95 -16.02 9.53
C SER A 9 8.76 -15.15 9.12
N ILE A 10 8.71 -13.90 9.59
CA ILE A 10 7.66 -12.95 9.20
C ILE A 10 7.74 -12.65 7.71
N ARG A 11 8.93 -12.38 7.17
CA ARG A 11 9.12 -12.09 5.74
C ARG A 11 8.70 -13.26 4.85
N GLU A 12 9.04 -14.48 5.23
CA GLU A 12 8.69 -15.69 4.49
C GLU A 12 7.18 -16.03 4.61
N GLY A 13 6.57 -15.71 5.75
CA GLY A 13 5.17 -16.01 6.05
C GLY A 13 4.17 -14.89 5.73
N PHE A 14 4.63 -13.70 5.33
CA PHE A 14 3.78 -12.55 5.01
C PHE A 14 3.73 -12.31 3.50
N ARG A 15 2.52 -12.17 2.95
CA ARG A 15 2.34 -11.85 1.53
C ARG A 15 1.13 -10.97 1.30
N ILE A 16 1.20 -10.14 0.27
CA ILE A 16 0.05 -9.38 -0.23
C ILE A 16 -0.57 -10.22 -1.37
N ASN A 17 -1.81 -10.67 -1.17
CA ASN A 17 -2.51 -11.52 -2.13
C ASN A 17 -3.05 -10.71 -3.31
N TRP A 18 -3.53 -9.49 -3.06
CA TRP A 18 -3.97 -8.54 -4.07
C TRP A 18 -4.06 -7.14 -3.47
N MET A 19 -4.10 -6.14 -4.35
CA MET A 19 -4.30 -4.75 -3.98
C MET A 19 -5.20 -4.07 -5.01
N ASN A 20 -6.12 -3.20 -4.56
CA ASN A 20 -6.89 -2.34 -5.45
C ASN A 20 -6.91 -0.89 -4.95
N MET A 21 -7.13 0.03 -5.88
CA MET A 21 -7.34 1.45 -5.63
C MET A 21 -8.61 1.90 -6.34
N ARG A 22 -9.47 2.58 -5.58
CA ARG A 22 -10.76 3.10 -6.04
C ARG A 22 -10.86 4.58 -5.75
N ASP A 23 -11.59 5.30 -6.59
CA ASP A 23 -12.09 6.62 -6.19
C ASP A 23 -13.05 6.43 -5.01
N ALA A 24 -12.74 7.07 -3.87
CA ALA A 24 -13.52 6.91 -2.65
C ALA A 24 -14.93 7.52 -2.75
N LEU A 25 -15.16 8.47 -3.67
CA LEU A 25 -16.46 9.11 -3.86
C LEU A 25 -17.39 8.29 -4.75
N THR A 26 -16.86 7.75 -5.85
CA THR A 26 -17.65 7.04 -6.86
C THR A 26 -17.62 5.51 -6.69
N GLY A 27 -16.62 4.98 -5.98
CA GLY A 27 -16.36 3.54 -5.86
C GLY A 27 -15.78 2.91 -7.14
N GLN A 28 -15.50 3.71 -8.18
CA GLN A 28 -14.91 3.25 -9.43
C GLN A 28 -13.52 2.67 -9.17
N VAL A 29 -13.24 1.49 -9.72
CA VAL A 29 -11.89 0.91 -9.72
C VAL A 29 -11.01 1.74 -10.65
N MET A 30 -9.96 2.30 -10.08
CA MET A 30 -8.93 3.01 -10.83
C MET A 30 -7.79 2.07 -11.17
N TRP A 31 -7.41 1.19 -10.25
CA TRP A 31 -6.31 0.27 -10.46
C TRP A 31 -6.46 -0.98 -9.61
N GLU A 32 -5.96 -2.11 -10.10
CA GLU A 32 -5.90 -3.36 -9.35
C GLU A 32 -4.66 -4.15 -9.78
N SER A 33 -4.12 -4.90 -8.83
CA SER A 33 -3.06 -5.87 -9.06
C SER A 33 -3.35 -7.15 -8.28
N GLY A 34 -3.03 -8.28 -8.93
CA GLY A 34 -3.09 -9.61 -8.33
C GLY A 34 -1.92 -9.84 -7.37
N GLU A 35 -1.46 -11.10 -7.27
CA GLU A 35 -0.36 -11.50 -6.38
C GLU A 35 0.77 -10.46 -6.40
N TRP A 36 0.94 -9.79 -5.25
CA TRP A 36 1.89 -8.69 -5.11
C TRP A 36 3.10 -9.20 -4.34
N ASP A 37 4.21 -9.34 -5.06
CA ASP A 37 5.43 -9.91 -4.51
C ASP A 37 6.18 -8.88 -3.65
N CYS A 38 6.10 -9.03 -2.33
CA CYS A 38 6.84 -8.22 -1.36
C CYS A 38 8.35 -8.52 -1.33
N GLY A 39 8.81 -9.54 -2.06
CA GLY A 39 10.20 -9.96 -2.12
C GLY A 39 11.02 -9.27 -3.22
N LEU A 40 10.36 -8.57 -4.15
CA LEU A 40 11.04 -7.80 -5.19
C LEU A 40 11.54 -6.46 -4.64
N ASP A 41 12.74 -6.08 -5.05
CA ASP A 41 13.31 -4.77 -4.70
C ASP A 41 12.54 -3.62 -5.40
N GLU A 42 12.12 -3.84 -6.64
CA GLU A 42 11.38 -2.87 -7.45
C GLU A 42 10.24 -3.56 -8.21
N LEU A 43 9.07 -2.92 -8.25
CA LEU A 43 7.91 -3.35 -9.01
C LEU A 43 7.36 -2.16 -9.81
N GLU A 44 7.13 -2.36 -11.10
CA GLU A 44 6.49 -1.38 -11.96
C GLU A 44 4.96 -1.51 -11.89
N ALA A 45 4.25 -0.41 -11.68
CA ALA A 45 2.80 -0.35 -11.69
C ALA A 45 2.31 0.71 -12.69
N GLN A 46 1.46 0.27 -13.63
CA GLN A 46 0.84 1.14 -14.62
C GLN A 46 -0.52 1.62 -14.09
N VAL A 47 -0.56 2.83 -13.54
CA VAL A 47 -1.75 3.42 -12.90
C VAL A 47 -2.35 4.48 -13.83
N PRO A 48 -3.67 4.50 -14.05
CA PRO A 48 -4.28 5.50 -14.92
C PRO A 48 -4.15 6.92 -14.34
N ARG A 49 -3.78 7.87 -15.20
CA ARG A 49 -3.62 9.29 -14.84
C ARG A 49 -4.84 9.91 -14.18
N GLU A 50 -6.03 9.39 -14.48
CA GLU A 50 -7.30 9.84 -13.94
C GLU A 50 -7.35 9.72 -12.40
N ILE A 51 -6.51 8.85 -11.80
CA ILE A 51 -6.38 8.74 -10.35
C ILE A 51 -5.87 10.03 -9.69
N LEU A 52 -5.07 10.83 -10.41
CA LEU A 52 -4.54 12.11 -9.89
C LEU A 52 -5.63 13.17 -9.75
N SER A 53 -6.78 12.98 -10.40
CA SER A 53 -7.95 13.84 -10.26
C SER A 53 -8.89 13.38 -9.14
N CYS A 54 -8.64 12.23 -8.51
CA CYS A 54 -9.44 11.76 -7.39
C CYS A 54 -9.12 12.59 -6.15
N ARG A 55 -10.14 13.22 -5.55
CA ARG A 55 -9.98 13.92 -4.26
C ARG A 55 -9.52 12.99 -3.14
N GLN A 56 -9.95 11.73 -3.20
CA GLN A 56 -9.61 10.72 -2.22
C GLN A 56 -9.58 9.35 -2.91
N VAL A 57 -8.53 8.58 -2.64
CA VAL A 57 -8.37 7.22 -3.14
C VAL A 57 -8.54 6.25 -1.97
N SER A 58 -9.46 5.31 -2.11
CA SER A 58 -9.61 4.19 -1.20
C SER A 58 -8.75 3.04 -1.72
N ARG A 59 -7.74 2.65 -0.95
CA ARG A 59 -6.91 1.48 -1.24
C ARG A 59 -7.32 0.31 -0.38
N GLU A 60 -7.51 -0.85 -1.00
CA GLU A 60 -7.71 -2.11 -0.30
C GLU A 60 -6.53 -3.03 -0.54
N LEU A 61 -6.00 -3.58 0.53
CA LEU A 61 -4.91 -4.54 0.52
C LEU A 61 -5.37 -5.82 1.18
N ASN A 62 -5.32 -6.94 0.46
CA ASN A 62 -5.54 -8.23 1.06
C ASN A 62 -4.19 -8.91 1.30
N PHE A 63 -3.96 -9.36 2.51
CA PHE A 63 -2.71 -9.97 2.90
C PHE A 63 -2.95 -11.20 3.77
N SER A 64 -1.99 -12.12 3.71
CA SER A 64 -1.94 -13.28 4.60
C SER A 64 -0.68 -13.21 5.46
N SER A 65 -0.77 -13.69 6.69
CA SER A 65 0.38 -13.84 7.57
C SER A 65 0.32 -15.17 8.29
N VAL A 66 1.40 -15.94 8.23
CA VAL A 66 1.58 -17.18 9.01
C VAL A 66 1.88 -16.85 10.47
N GLU A 67 2.76 -15.89 10.69
CA GLU A 67 3.20 -15.44 12.01
C GLU A 67 2.18 -14.49 12.66
N VAL A 68 2.24 -14.39 13.99
CA VAL A 68 1.48 -13.38 14.73
C VAL A 68 2.19 -12.02 14.61
N LEU A 69 1.44 -10.94 14.36
CA LEU A 69 1.97 -9.58 14.41
C LEU A 69 1.25 -8.80 15.50
N THR A 70 1.99 -8.17 16.39
CA THR A 70 1.41 -7.39 17.51
C THR A 70 0.88 -6.03 17.05
N SER A 71 1.50 -5.44 16.02
CA SER A 71 1.22 -4.08 15.56
C SER A 71 1.72 -3.89 14.13
N LEU A 72 0.98 -4.42 13.14
CA LEU A 72 1.27 -4.20 11.73
C LEU A 72 1.02 -2.72 11.36
N ARG A 73 2.01 -2.12 10.70
CA ARG A 73 2.02 -0.73 10.22
C ARG A 73 2.65 -0.69 8.82
N LEU A 74 2.19 0.26 8.02
CA LEU A 74 2.78 0.62 6.74
C LEU A 74 3.19 2.10 6.78
N VAL A 75 4.46 2.37 6.49
CA VAL A 75 4.95 3.72 6.17
C VAL A 75 5.20 3.74 4.67
N GLN A 76 4.58 4.66 3.95
CA GLN A 76 4.74 4.79 2.52
C GLN A 76 5.25 6.19 2.19
N SER A 77 6.42 6.24 1.55
CA SER A 77 7.02 7.48 1.07
C SER A 77 6.82 7.61 -0.44
N VAL A 78 6.34 8.76 -0.88
CA VAL A 78 6.22 9.12 -2.30
C VAL A 78 7.40 10.00 -2.66
N ILE A 79 8.22 9.56 -3.62
CA ILE A 79 9.46 10.24 -4.02
C ILE A 79 9.36 10.57 -5.50
N PHE A 80 9.63 11.82 -5.86
CA PHE A 80 9.71 12.26 -7.24
C PHE A 80 11.06 12.89 -7.52
N LYS A 81 11.80 12.35 -8.49
CA LYS A 81 13.15 12.80 -8.87
C LYS A 81 14.13 12.90 -7.69
N GLY A 82 14.00 12.01 -6.71
CA GLY A 82 14.86 11.94 -5.52
C GLY A 82 14.40 12.82 -4.35
N GLU A 83 13.39 13.67 -4.54
CA GLU A 83 12.83 14.50 -3.49
C GLU A 83 11.57 13.84 -2.89
N PRO A 84 11.43 13.77 -1.56
CA PRO A 84 10.22 13.27 -0.93
C PRO A 84 9.08 14.29 -1.12
N LEU A 85 7.95 13.83 -1.66
CA LEU A 85 6.73 14.62 -1.79
C LEU A 85 5.82 14.43 -0.58
N GLU A 86 5.54 13.18 -0.24
CA GLU A 86 4.60 12.83 0.84
C GLU A 86 5.06 11.59 1.61
N GLU A 87 4.61 11.49 2.86
CA GLU A 87 4.73 10.29 3.68
C GLU A 87 3.39 9.97 4.34
N TRP A 88 2.90 8.76 4.12
CA TRP A 88 1.68 8.26 4.73
C TRP A 88 1.97 7.16 5.75
N ASN A 89 1.22 7.19 6.84
CA ASN A 89 1.41 6.30 7.98
C ASN A 89 0.11 5.58 8.30
N PHE A 90 0.01 4.31 7.95
CA PHE A 90 -1.19 3.50 8.16
C PHE A 90 -0.94 2.46 9.26
N HIS A 91 -1.88 2.34 10.20
CA HIS A 91 -1.82 1.36 11.28
C HIS A 91 -2.95 0.33 11.15
N PHE A 92 -2.60 -0.95 11.02
CA PHE A 92 -3.56 -2.06 11.01
C PHE A 92 -3.77 -2.61 12.42
N GLY A 93 -2.68 -2.80 13.17
CA GLY A 93 -2.72 -3.36 14.52
C GLY A 93 -2.44 -4.86 14.56
N PHE A 94 -3.14 -5.58 15.43
CA PHE A 94 -2.87 -6.99 15.70
C PHE A 94 -3.28 -7.89 14.51
N VAL A 95 -2.42 -8.85 14.15
CA VAL A 95 -2.68 -9.86 13.12
C VAL A 95 -2.64 -11.24 13.75
N ILE A 96 -3.74 -11.98 13.58
CA ILE A 96 -3.86 -13.38 14.02
C ILE A 96 -2.92 -14.25 13.16
N PRO A 97 -2.18 -15.21 13.74
CA PRO A 97 -1.35 -16.12 12.95
C PRO A 97 -2.21 -16.99 12.02
N ASN A 98 -1.67 -17.33 10.84
CA ASN A 98 -2.36 -18.05 9.76
C ASN A 98 -3.68 -17.41 9.31
N SER A 99 -3.76 -16.08 9.36
CA SER A 99 -4.96 -15.34 8.93
C SER A 99 -4.78 -14.71 7.55
N THR A 100 -5.92 -14.38 6.94
CA THR A 100 -5.99 -13.53 5.75
C THR A 100 -6.93 -12.38 6.07
N ASN A 101 -6.47 -11.16 5.82
CA ASN A 101 -7.19 -9.94 6.19
C ASN A 101 -7.27 -9.02 4.99
N THR A 102 -8.35 -8.25 4.92
CA THR A 102 -8.46 -7.10 4.02
C THR A 102 -8.33 -5.83 4.83
N TRP A 103 -7.38 -4.99 4.45
CA TRP A 103 -7.11 -3.70 5.05
C TRP A 103 -7.48 -2.59 4.08
N GLN A 104 -8.48 -1.79 4.46
CA GLN A 104 -8.84 -0.57 3.74
C GLN A 104 -8.08 0.63 4.31
N GLN A 105 -7.50 1.42 3.42
CA GLN A 105 -6.75 2.64 3.70
C GLN A 105 -7.33 3.76 2.85
N THR A 106 -7.36 4.96 3.42
CA THR A 106 -7.81 6.15 2.73
C THR A 106 -6.63 7.08 2.51
N ILE A 107 -6.41 7.45 1.26
CA ILE A 107 -5.37 8.41 0.84
C ILE A 107 -6.10 9.66 0.36
N GLU A 108 -5.84 10.78 1.01
CA GLU A 108 -6.39 12.08 0.62
C GLU A 108 -5.42 12.74 -0.35
N ALA A 109 -5.95 13.32 -1.43
CA ALA A 109 -5.12 14.11 -2.33
C ALA A 109 -4.66 15.39 -1.63
N ALA A 110 -3.45 15.84 -1.97
CA ALA A 110 -3.04 17.21 -1.70
C ALA A 110 -3.99 18.19 -2.42
N ASP A 111 -3.92 19.46 -2.04
CA ASP A 111 -4.69 20.50 -2.72
C ASP A 111 -4.34 20.52 -4.22
N GLU A 112 -5.31 20.86 -5.08
CA GLU A 112 -5.16 20.78 -6.55
C GLU A 112 -3.98 21.62 -7.07
N GLU A 113 -3.62 22.68 -6.35
CA GLU A 113 -2.49 23.57 -6.64
C GLU A 113 -1.11 22.94 -6.37
N GLU A 114 -1.08 21.92 -5.50
CA GLU A 114 0.13 21.17 -5.10
C GLU A 114 0.31 19.87 -5.89
N MET A 115 -0.75 19.42 -6.58
CA MET A 115 -0.72 18.22 -7.41
C MET A 115 0.11 18.42 -8.67
N LEU A 116 1.11 17.55 -8.86
CA LEU A 116 1.89 17.53 -10.09
C LEU A 116 1.03 16.97 -11.26
N PRO A 117 1.04 17.62 -12.44
CA PRO A 117 0.36 17.10 -13.61
C PRO A 117 0.97 15.77 -14.08
N ALA A 118 0.13 14.91 -14.64
CA ALA A 118 0.52 13.58 -15.08
C ALA A 118 1.68 13.59 -16.08
N GLU A 119 1.80 14.62 -16.92
CA GLU A 119 2.87 14.75 -17.91
C GLU A 119 4.25 15.05 -17.29
N LEU A 120 4.29 15.48 -16.03
CA LEU A 120 5.54 15.70 -15.30
C LEU A 120 5.98 14.47 -14.48
N LEU A 121 5.06 13.55 -14.18
CA LEU A 121 5.29 12.32 -13.43
C LEU A 121 5.80 11.20 -14.35
#